data_AF-A0A0J0YJJ9-F1
#
_entry.id   AF-A0A0J0YJJ9-F1
#
_cell.length_a   1.000
_cell.length_b   1.000
_cell.length_c   1.000
_cell.angle_alpha   90.00
_cell.angle_beta   90.00
_cell.angle_gamma   90.00
#
_symmetry.space_group_name_H-M   'P 1'
#
loop_
_entity.id
_entity.type
_entity.pdbx_description
1 polymer ?
#
loop_
_entity_poly.entity_id
_entity_poly.type
_entity_poly.pdbx_seq_one_letter_code
_entity_poly.pdbx_strand_id
1 'polypeptide(L)'
;MEENYNEVKKNWWDRNWKWFVPTGCLSLIVLFGLFIAGIFFGVTSMMEESEAYKNAMNQVRHNEVVIQKLGKPIEMDGLPSGSIQINGNSENCDLEIPIKGPKGTGTLFVSAQKRGTWEYREMAVYIKATDEKIDLLKK
;
A
#
# COMPACT_ATOMS: atom_id res chain seq x y z
N MET A 1 24.69 16.05 -70.66
CA MET A 1 24.32 14.99 -69.71
C MET A 1 23.79 15.74 -68.50
N GLU A 2 22.47 15.84 -68.35
CA GLU A 2 21.84 16.60 -67.27
C GLU A 2 22.02 15.82 -65.96
N GLU A 3 22.85 16.34 -65.07
CA GLU A 3 23.01 15.77 -63.73
C GLU A 3 21.74 16.04 -62.91
N ASN A 4 20.92 15.02 -62.75
CA ASN A 4 19.68 15.07 -62.01
C ASN A 4 20.00 15.01 -60.49
N TYR A 5 20.24 16.17 -59.88
CA TYR A 5 20.42 16.30 -58.44
C TYR A 5 19.08 16.08 -57.74
N ASN A 6 18.76 14.82 -57.45
CA ASN A 6 17.68 14.49 -56.54
C ASN A 6 18.08 14.94 -55.13
N GLU A 7 17.59 16.11 -54.70
CA GLU A 7 17.67 16.49 -53.29
C GLU A 7 16.93 15.45 -52.46
N VAL A 8 17.70 14.57 -51.79
CA VAL A 8 17.15 13.61 -50.83
C VAL A 8 16.61 14.41 -49.65
N LYS A 9 15.32 14.74 -49.69
CA LYS A 9 14.62 15.38 -48.56
C LYS A 9 14.77 14.49 -47.33
N LYS A 10 15.52 14.96 -46.33
CA LYS A 10 15.65 14.25 -45.04
C LYS A 10 14.28 13.98 -44.47
N ASN A 11 13.99 12.72 -44.17
CA ASN A 11 12.72 12.31 -43.59
C ASN A 11 12.56 12.90 -42.18
N TRP A 12 11.32 13.08 -41.73
CA TRP A 12 11.01 13.65 -40.40
C TRP A 12 11.73 12.90 -39.27
N TRP A 13 11.91 11.60 -39.45
CA TRP A 13 12.66 10.73 -38.56
C TRP A 13 14.14 11.15 -38.44
N ASP A 14 14.87 11.38 -39.54
CA ASP A 14 16.29 11.79 -39.49
C ASP A 14 16.51 13.12 -38.76
N ARG A 15 15.50 14.02 -38.82
CA ARG A 15 15.58 15.34 -38.18
C ARG A 15 15.26 15.30 -36.68
N ASN A 16 14.33 14.44 -36.26
CA ASN A 16 13.82 14.41 -34.89
C ASN A 16 14.30 13.19 -34.07
N TRP A 17 14.99 12.21 -34.67
CA TRP A 17 15.46 10.98 -34.00
C TRP A 17 16.21 11.27 -32.70
N LYS A 18 17.07 12.29 -32.71
CA LYS A 18 17.89 12.69 -31.55
C LYS A 18 17.06 13.15 -30.34
N TRP A 19 15.83 13.61 -30.57
CA TRP A 19 14.91 14.02 -29.50
C TRP A 19 13.86 12.97 -29.21
N PHE A 20 13.34 12.30 -30.24
CA PHE A 20 12.29 11.29 -30.11
C PHE A 20 12.72 10.07 -29.30
N VAL A 21 13.96 9.58 -29.48
CA VAL A 21 14.44 8.40 -28.75
C VAL A 21 14.59 8.69 -27.24
N PRO A 22 15.24 9.80 -26.82
CA PRO A 22 15.28 10.15 -25.40
C PRO A 22 13.91 10.42 -24.78
N THR A 23 13.02 11.15 -25.48
CA THR A 23 11.69 11.48 -24.94
C THR A 23 10.76 10.27 -24.89
N GLY A 24 10.84 9.38 -25.89
CA GLY A 24 10.12 8.11 -25.89
C GLY A 24 10.62 7.15 -24.81
N CYS A 25 11.94 7.06 -24.60
CA CYS A 25 12.49 6.25 -23.52
C CYS A 25 12.09 6.82 -22.15
N LEU A 26 12.19 8.14 -21.96
CA LEU A 26 11.76 8.80 -20.73
C LEU A 26 10.26 8.62 -20.47
N SER A 27 9.41 8.73 -21.49
CA SER A 27 7.96 8.56 -21.33
C SER A 27 7.59 7.13 -20.92
N LEU A 28 8.29 6.12 -21.47
CA LEU A 28 8.12 4.73 -21.06
C LEU A 28 8.54 4.51 -19.60
N ILE A 29 9.66 5.09 -19.17
CA ILE A 29 10.12 5.02 -17.78
C ILE A 29 9.09 5.67 -16.84
N VAL A 30 8.56 6.84 -17.20
CA VAL A 30 7.53 7.53 -16.41
C VAL A 30 6.25 6.72 -16.35
N LEU A 31 5.78 6.19 -17.49
CA LEU A 31 4.57 5.35 -17.54
C LEU A 31 4.73 4.10 -16.67
N PHE A 32 5.90 3.46 -16.71
CA PHE A 32 6.20 2.30 -15.90
C PHE A 32 6.24 2.64 -14.40
N GLY A 33 6.84 3.77 -14.04
CA GLY A 33 6.83 4.28 -12.66
C GLY A 33 5.42 4.56 -12.14
N LEU A 34 4.57 5.21 -12.96
CA LEU A 34 3.17 5.47 -12.62
C LEU A 34 2.35 4.19 -12.50
N PHE A 35 2.61 3.19 -13.37
CA PHE A 35 1.93 1.90 -13.30
C PHE A 35 2.24 1.17 -11.99
N ILE A 36 3.53 1.12 -11.61
CA ILE A 36 3.96 0.53 -10.34
C ILE A 36 3.33 1.27 -9.16
N ALA A 37 3.42 2.61 -9.14
CA ALA A 37 2.81 3.42 -8.09
C ALA A 37 1.29 3.18 -8.00
N GLY A 38 0.60 3.13 -9.14
CA GLY A 38 -0.83 2.87 -9.20
C GLY A 38 -1.23 1.52 -8.60
N ILE A 39 -0.43 0.47 -8.83
CA ILE A 39 -0.65 -0.85 -8.20
C ILE A 39 -0.49 -0.74 -6.68
N PHE A 40 0.61 -0.15 -6.20
CA PHE A 40 0.86 -0.01 -4.77
C PHE A 40 -0.24 0.77 -4.05
N PHE A 41 -0.59 1.96 -4.56
CA PHE A 41 -1.67 2.76 -3.97
C PHE A 41 -3.04 2.07 -4.09
N GLY A 42 -3.31 1.39 -5.19
CA GLY A 42 -4.56 0.66 -5.39
C GLY A 42 -4.76 -0.46 -4.37
N VAL A 43 -3.74 -1.30 -4.16
CA VAL A 43 -3.78 -2.41 -3.18
C VAL A 43 -3.91 -1.87 -1.76
N THR A 44 -3.14 -0.84 -1.39
CA THR A 44 -3.22 -0.23 -0.06
C THR A 44 -4.61 0.34 0.22
N SER A 45 -5.22 1.07 -0.72
CA SER A 45 -6.58 1.59 -0.54
C SER A 45 -7.61 0.48 -0.34
N MET A 46 -7.50 -0.63 -1.09
CA MET A 46 -8.39 -1.79 -0.89
C MET A 46 -8.26 -2.41 0.50
N MET A 47 -7.03 -2.46 1.05
CA MET A 47 -6.79 -2.97 2.40
C MET A 47 -7.39 -2.04 3.46
N GLU A 48 -7.18 -0.72 3.34
CA GLU A 48 -7.73 0.28 4.27
C GLU A 48 -9.27 0.34 4.24
N GLU A 49 -9.87 0.08 3.09
CA GLU A 49 -11.33 0.04 2.95
C GLU A 49 -11.96 -1.22 3.54
N SER A 50 -11.17 -2.28 3.78
CA SER A 50 -11.65 -3.54 4.32
C SER A 50 -12.28 -3.40 5.72
N GLU A 51 -13.33 -4.18 5.98
CA GLU A 51 -13.99 -4.21 7.29
C GLU A 51 -13.01 -4.65 8.40
N ALA A 52 -12.13 -5.61 8.11
CA ALA A 52 -11.12 -6.09 9.05
C ALA A 52 -10.17 -4.97 9.49
N TYR A 53 -9.67 -4.15 8.56
CA TYR A 53 -8.82 -3.00 8.87
C TYR A 53 -9.55 -1.99 9.76
N LYS A 54 -10.77 -1.59 9.35
CA LYS A 54 -11.57 -0.60 10.08
C LYS A 54 -11.90 -1.06 11.50
N ASN A 55 -12.28 -2.32 11.66
CA ASN A 55 -12.57 -2.92 12.96
C ASN A 55 -11.32 -2.96 13.85
N ALA A 56 -10.19 -3.42 13.32
CA ALA A 56 -8.94 -3.50 14.07
C ALA A 56 -8.44 -2.12 14.51
N MET A 57 -8.44 -1.13 13.60
CA MET A 57 -8.08 0.25 13.95
C MET A 57 -9.05 0.86 14.96
N ASN A 58 -10.32 0.51 14.92
CA ASN A 58 -11.28 0.94 15.91
C ASN A 58 -10.94 0.38 17.31
N GLN A 59 -10.57 -0.91 17.41
CA GLN A 59 -10.15 -1.52 18.67
C GLN A 59 -8.89 -0.86 19.23
N VAL A 60 -7.89 -0.61 18.38
CA VAL A 60 -6.66 0.12 18.76
C VAL A 60 -6.97 1.49 19.35
N ARG A 61 -7.87 2.25 18.72
CA ARG A 61 -8.23 3.62 19.14
C ARG A 61 -9.04 3.68 20.43
N HIS A 62 -9.64 2.58 20.86
CA HIS A 62 -10.44 2.48 22.08
C HIS A 62 -9.74 1.71 23.22
N ASN A 63 -8.64 1.01 22.93
CA ASN A 63 -7.90 0.26 23.94
C ASN A 63 -7.05 1.18 24.82
N GLU A 64 -7.35 1.23 26.12
CA GLU A 64 -6.66 2.10 27.07
C GLU A 64 -5.17 1.83 27.18
N VAL A 65 -4.75 0.56 27.13
CA VAL A 65 -3.33 0.18 27.20
C VAL A 65 -2.57 0.72 25.99
N VAL A 66 -3.13 0.55 24.79
CA VAL A 66 -2.50 1.08 23.56
C VAL A 66 -2.45 2.60 23.59
N ILE A 67 -3.52 3.26 24.02
CA ILE A 67 -3.57 4.73 24.19
C ILE A 67 -2.51 5.21 25.18
N GLN A 68 -2.33 4.50 26.30
CA GLN A 68 -1.32 4.87 27.30
C GLN A 68 0.09 4.83 26.70
N LYS A 69 0.39 3.81 25.89
CA LYS A 69 1.70 3.56 25.28
C LYS A 69 1.99 4.44 24.06
N LEU A 70 1.04 4.59 23.14
CA LEU A 70 1.23 5.33 21.88
C LEU A 70 0.69 6.77 21.91
N GLY A 71 -0.25 7.09 22.80
CA GLY A 71 -0.92 8.39 22.88
C GLY A 71 -2.15 8.50 21.96
N LYS A 72 -2.70 9.71 21.83
CA LYS A 72 -3.78 10.05 20.88
C LYS A 72 -3.39 11.29 20.08
N PRO A 73 -3.75 11.38 18.77
CA PRO A 73 -4.45 10.36 17.98
C PRO A 73 -3.54 9.17 17.60
N ILE A 74 -4.16 8.01 17.33
CA ILE A 74 -3.46 6.85 16.75
C ILE A 74 -3.85 6.73 15.28
N GLU A 75 -2.83 6.78 14.43
CA GLU A 75 -2.94 6.82 12.96
C GLU A 75 -2.02 5.77 12.34
N MET A 76 -2.25 5.48 11.06
CA MET A 76 -1.38 4.58 10.30
C MET A 76 -0.03 5.26 10.03
N ASP A 77 1.06 4.49 10.06
CA ASP A 77 2.42 4.97 9.89
C ASP A 77 3.17 4.28 8.75
N GLY A 78 2.73 4.52 7.52
CA GLY A 78 3.31 3.94 6.32
C GLY A 78 2.29 3.13 5.56
N LEU A 79 2.75 2.07 4.88
CA LEU A 79 1.90 1.20 4.08
C LEU A 79 1.52 -0.04 4.89
N PRO A 80 0.22 -0.40 4.95
CA PRO A 80 -0.18 -1.68 5.47
C PRO A 80 0.24 -2.77 4.47
N SER A 81 0.65 -3.91 5.00
CA SER A 81 1.04 -5.09 4.23
C SER A 81 0.25 -6.31 4.68
N GLY A 82 0.19 -7.34 3.84
CA GLY A 82 -0.54 -8.57 4.16
C GLY A 82 -1.33 -9.08 2.97
N SER A 83 -2.34 -9.89 3.25
CA SER A 83 -3.19 -10.50 2.23
C SER A 83 -4.64 -10.54 2.66
N ILE A 84 -5.52 -10.27 1.71
CA ILE A 84 -6.96 -10.47 1.83
C ILE A 84 -7.32 -11.45 0.70
N GLN A 85 -7.85 -12.61 1.08
CA GLN A 85 -8.22 -13.66 0.14
C GLN A 85 -9.72 -13.89 0.22
N ILE A 86 -10.41 -13.73 -0.91
CA ILE A 86 -11.85 -13.94 -1.01
C ILE A 86 -12.08 -15.21 -1.81
N ASN A 87 -12.57 -16.26 -1.15
CA ASN A 87 -12.84 -17.57 -1.72
C ASN A 87 -14.33 -17.89 -1.58
N GLY A 88 -15.12 -17.49 -2.59
CA GLY A 88 -16.58 -17.64 -2.57
C GLY A 88 -17.20 -16.89 -1.40
N ASN A 89 -17.75 -17.62 -0.42
CA ASN A 89 -18.35 -17.06 0.79
C ASN A 89 -17.39 -16.97 1.99
N SER A 90 -16.11 -17.33 1.81
CA SER A 90 -15.09 -17.22 2.85
C SER A 90 -14.14 -16.07 2.52
N GLU A 91 -13.88 -15.18 3.47
CA GLU A 91 -12.82 -14.18 3.37
C GLU A 91 -11.75 -14.50 4.43
N ASN A 92 -10.48 -14.51 4.06
CA ASN A 92 -9.36 -14.61 5.00
C ASN A 92 -8.56 -13.32 4.93
N CYS A 93 -8.09 -12.86 6.08
CA CYS A 93 -7.43 -11.58 6.21
C CYS A 93 -6.25 -11.75 7.16
N ASP A 94 -5.04 -11.48 6.67
CA ASP A 94 -3.82 -11.42 7.46
C ASP A 94 -3.17 -10.07 7.15
N LEU A 95 -3.23 -9.14 8.09
CA LEU A 95 -2.77 -7.75 7.93
C LEU A 95 -1.70 -7.41 8.96
N GLU A 96 -0.74 -6.63 8.50
CA GLU A 96 0.25 -5.93 9.28
C GLU A 96 0.09 -4.43 9.00
N ILE A 97 -0.28 -3.69 10.03
CA ILE A 97 -0.63 -2.27 9.92
C ILE A 97 0.32 -1.49 10.82
N PRO A 98 1.31 -0.79 10.25
CA PRO A 98 2.14 0.14 10.99
C PRO A 98 1.26 1.26 11.57
N ILE A 99 1.42 1.55 12.87
CA ILE A 99 0.68 2.60 13.57
C ILE A 99 1.61 3.51 14.36
N LYS A 100 1.22 4.78 14.49
CA LYS A 100 1.90 5.78 15.30
C LYS A 100 0.95 6.57 16.17
N GLY A 101 1.48 7.04 17.28
CA GLY A 101 0.91 8.15 18.05
C GLY A 101 2.03 9.04 18.60
N PRO A 102 1.68 10.12 19.32
CA PRO A 102 2.66 11.10 19.81
C PRO A 102 3.73 10.52 20.74
N LYS A 103 3.47 9.38 21.39
CA LYS A 103 4.41 8.76 22.35
C LYS A 103 5.26 7.65 21.73
N GLY A 104 4.96 7.20 20.51
CA GLY A 104 5.71 6.12 19.88
C GLY A 104 5.03 5.50 18.68
N THR A 105 5.64 4.42 18.19
CA THR A 105 5.18 3.64 17.04
C THR A 105 4.99 2.17 17.44
N GLY A 106 4.18 1.48 16.65
CA GLY A 106 3.95 0.05 16.80
C GLY A 106 3.41 -0.55 15.52
N THR A 107 3.16 -1.86 15.57
CA THR A 107 2.60 -2.60 14.46
C THR A 107 1.40 -3.40 14.96
N LEU A 108 0.25 -3.20 14.31
CA LEU A 108 -0.98 -3.96 14.55
C LEU A 108 -1.00 -5.17 13.62
N PHE A 109 -1.03 -6.36 14.21
CA PHE A 109 -1.23 -7.62 13.49
C PHE A 109 -2.68 -8.07 13.64
N VAL A 110 -3.28 -8.45 12.51
CA VAL A 110 -4.67 -8.91 12.44
C VAL A 110 -4.71 -10.19 11.62
N SER A 111 -5.20 -11.28 12.20
CA SER A 111 -5.55 -12.49 11.47
C SER A 111 -7.02 -12.81 11.72
N ALA A 112 -7.82 -12.88 10.65
CA ALA A 112 -9.25 -13.10 10.74
C ALA A 112 -9.77 -13.93 9.57
N GLN A 113 -10.88 -14.63 9.81
CA GLN A 113 -11.65 -15.34 8.79
C GLN A 113 -13.12 -14.94 8.89
N LYS A 114 -13.74 -14.66 7.75
CA LYS A 114 -15.18 -14.42 7.62
C LYS A 114 -15.82 -15.61 6.95
N ARG A 115 -16.78 -16.24 7.61
CA ARG A 115 -17.70 -17.24 7.03
C ARG A 115 -19.12 -16.88 7.42
N GLY A 116 -19.60 -15.74 6.91
CA GLY A 116 -20.77 -15.03 7.42
C GLY A 116 -20.34 -13.92 8.39
N THR A 117 -19.93 -14.27 9.61
CA THR A 117 -19.38 -13.31 10.59
C THR A 117 -17.86 -13.37 10.66
N TRP A 118 -17.24 -12.27 11.09
CA TRP A 118 -15.80 -12.19 11.33
C TRP A 118 -15.40 -12.94 12.59
N GLU A 119 -14.47 -13.88 12.45
CA GLU A 119 -13.78 -14.55 13.54
C GLU A 119 -12.32 -14.12 13.53
N TYR A 120 -11.89 -13.44 14.59
CA TYR A 120 -10.51 -12.97 14.74
C TYR A 120 -9.70 -14.03 15.48
N ARG A 121 -8.64 -14.52 14.84
CA ARG A 121 -7.63 -15.40 15.46
C ARG A 121 -6.56 -14.60 16.18
N GLU A 122 -6.19 -13.46 15.62
CA GLU A 122 -5.23 -12.54 16.22
C GLU A 122 -5.67 -11.11 15.99
N MET A 123 -5.59 -10.29 17.04
CA MET A 123 -5.62 -8.86 16.95
C MET A 123 -4.71 -8.33 18.05
N ALA A 124 -3.48 -7.94 17.70
CA ALA A 124 -2.48 -7.55 18.69
C ALA A 124 -1.61 -6.40 18.20
N VAL A 125 -1.25 -5.50 19.12
CA VAL A 125 -0.32 -4.41 18.86
C VAL A 125 1.03 -4.75 19.46
N TYR A 126 2.09 -4.64 18.67
CA TYR A 126 3.47 -4.69 19.15
C TYR A 126 4.02 -3.27 19.24
N ILE A 127 4.46 -2.87 20.43
CA ILE A 127 5.06 -1.56 20.66
C ILE A 127 6.54 -1.62 20.29
N LYS A 128 6.96 -0.84 19.29
CA LYS A 128 8.32 -0.92 18.72
C LYS A 128 9.44 -0.60 19.73
N ALA A 129 9.14 0.25 20.71
CA ALA A 129 10.13 0.70 21.70
C ALA A 129 10.36 -0.32 22.83
N THR A 130 9.40 -1.19 23.11
CA THR A 130 9.42 -2.08 24.29
C THR A 130 9.29 -3.56 23.93
N ASP A 131 9.07 -3.89 22.65
CA ASP A 131 8.71 -5.24 22.16
C ASP A 131 7.51 -5.85 22.90
N GLU A 132 6.68 -5.00 23.50
CA GLU A 132 5.50 -5.40 24.26
C GLU A 132 4.36 -5.74 23.31
N LYS A 133 3.82 -6.96 23.45
CA LYS A 133 2.60 -7.40 22.76
C LYS A 133 1.38 -7.09 23.60
N ILE A 134 0.46 -6.30 23.05
CA ILE A 134 -0.85 -6.00 23.62
C ILE A 134 -1.89 -6.78 22.83
N ASP A 135 -2.50 -7.78 23.46
CA ASP A 135 -3.59 -8.57 22.87
C ASP A 135 -4.91 -7.80 23.01
N LEU A 136 -5.56 -7.50 21.88
CA LEU A 136 -6.80 -6.74 21.81
C LEU A 136 -8.06 -7.63 21.85
N LEU A 137 -7.90 -8.95 21.77
CA LEU A 137 -9.02 -9.89 21.85
C LEU A 137 -9.38 -10.26 23.28
N LYS A 138 -8.42 -10.08 24.21
CA LYS A 138 -8.63 -10.30 25.63
C LYS A 138 -9.31 -9.08 26.25
N LYS A 139 -10.47 -9.32 26.86
CA LYS A 139 -11.20 -8.32 27.66
C LYS A 139 -10.53 -8.09 29.00
#